data_AF-A0A957QVQ0-F1
#
_entry.id   AF-A0A957QVQ0-F1
#
_cell.length_a   1.000
_cell.length_b   1.000
_cell.length_c   1.000
_cell.angle_alpha   90.00
_cell.angle_beta   90.00
_cell.angle_gamma   90.00
#
_symmetry.space_group_name_H-M   'P 1'
#
loop_
_entity.id
_entity.type
_entity.pdbx_description
1 polymer ?
#
loop_
_entity_poly.entity_id
_entity_poly.type
_entity_poly.pdbx_seq_one_letter_code
_entity_poly.pdbx_strand_id
1 'polypeptide(L)'
;RLGPVLEQDALAMHGVMMTSRPSLLYWQPGTLEVIHAVRRWREEDGLQVYFTIDAGPNIHLICEPTFEVEILKRLQKLSSVRSVITSGPGDGPQLLDKHLV
;
A
#
# COMPACT_ATOMS: atom_id res chain seq x y z
N ARG A 1 -8.06 14.82 5.81
CA ARG A 1 -8.46 14.14 4.55
C ARG A 1 -7.22 13.57 3.84
N LEU A 2 -6.47 12.68 4.49
CA LEU A 2 -5.18 12.21 3.97
C LEU A 2 -5.36 11.01 3.01
N GLY A 3 -6.21 10.04 3.37
CA GLY A 3 -6.41 8.80 2.62
C GLY A 3 -6.62 8.97 1.11
N PRO A 4 -7.63 9.75 0.66
CA PRO A 4 -7.86 9.96 -0.78
C PRO A 4 -6.71 10.66 -1.51
N VAL A 5 -5.97 11.52 -0.83
CA VAL A 5 -4.82 12.24 -1.40
C VAL A 5 -3.66 11.27 -1.65
N LEU A 6 -3.42 10.31 -0.74
CA LEU A 6 -2.42 9.26 -0.93
C LEU A 6 -2.69 8.43 -2.19
N GLU A 7 -3.95 8.01 -2.38
CA GLU A 7 -4.32 7.24 -3.58
C GLU A 7 -4.16 8.08 -4.84
N GLN A 8 -4.59 9.35 -4.81
CA GLN A 8 -4.47 10.24 -5.95
C GLN A 8 -3.00 10.47 -6.36
N ASP A 9 -2.12 10.67 -5.39
CA ASP A 9 -0.68 10.86 -5.63
C ASP A 9 -0.05 9.59 -6.24
N ALA A 10 -0.34 8.42 -5.67
CA ALA A 10 0.13 7.14 -6.20
C ALA A 10 -0.33 6.90 -7.65
N LEU A 11 -1.59 7.20 -7.96
CA LEU A 11 -2.13 7.10 -9.32
C LEU A 11 -1.49 8.12 -10.27
N ALA A 12 -1.24 9.34 -9.82
CA ALA A 12 -0.62 10.39 -10.63
C ALA A 12 0.82 10.04 -11.00
N MET A 13 1.63 9.59 -10.03
CA MET A 13 3.00 9.12 -10.26
C MET A 13 3.00 7.99 -11.29
N HIS A 14 2.16 6.97 -11.10
CA HIS A 14 2.06 5.85 -12.04
C HIS A 14 1.56 6.26 -13.42
N GLY A 15 0.66 7.25 -13.51
CA GLY A 15 0.23 7.83 -14.78
C GLY A 15 1.38 8.47 -15.55
N VAL A 16 2.27 9.22 -14.87
CA VAL A 16 3.50 9.76 -15.47
C VAL A 16 4.40 8.64 -15.97
N MET A 17 4.61 7.59 -15.17
CA MET A 17 5.46 6.46 -15.54
C MET A 17 4.92 5.71 -16.77
N MET A 18 3.62 5.43 -16.80
CA MET A 18 2.94 4.77 -17.91
C MET A 18 2.99 5.57 -19.22
N THR A 19 2.98 6.90 -19.13
CA THR A 19 2.96 7.81 -20.29
C THR A 19 4.33 8.33 -20.71
N SER A 20 5.39 7.96 -19.97
CA SER A 20 6.77 8.32 -20.27
C SER A 20 7.35 7.58 -21.49
N ARG A 21 8.56 7.96 -21.93
CA ARG A 21 9.25 7.38 -23.10
C ARG A 21 10.71 7.07 -22.75
N PRO A 22 11.12 5.79 -22.65
CA PRO A 22 10.28 4.59 -22.75
C PRO A 22 9.29 4.50 -21.57
N SER A 23 8.11 3.91 -21.82
CA SER A 23 7.08 3.75 -20.79
C SER A 23 7.50 2.74 -19.73
N LEU A 24 7.09 2.96 -18.48
CA LEU A 24 7.31 2.04 -17.36
C LEU A 24 5.97 1.53 -16.83
N LEU A 25 5.88 0.20 -16.64
CA LEU A 25 4.71 -0.48 -16.09
C LEU A 25 5.10 -1.22 -14.81
N TYR A 26 4.89 -0.57 -13.66
CA TYR A 26 5.17 -1.17 -12.35
C TYR A 26 4.08 -2.11 -11.86
N TRP A 27 2.83 -1.83 -12.19
CA TRP A 27 1.69 -2.61 -11.70
C TRP A 27 1.63 -3.99 -12.36
N GLN A 28 1.28 -4.98 -11.54
CA GLN A 28 0.99 -6.34 -11.96
C GLN A 28 -0.49 -6.65 -11.67
N PRO A 29 -1.06 -7.75 -12.19
CA PRO A 29 -2.45 -8.12 -11.93
C PRO A 29 -2.81 -8.14 -10.44
N GLY A 30 -1.90 -8.63 -9.59
CA GLY A 30 -2.07 -8.62 -8.13
C GLY A 30 -2.15 -7.22 -7.52
N THR A 31 -1.44 -6.24 -8.08
CA THR A 31 -1.54 -4.84 -7.65
C THR A 31 -2.97 -4.31 -7.87
N LEU A 32 -3.53 -4.59 -9.06
CA LEU A 32 -4.90 -4.18 -9.40
C LEU A 32 -5.93 -4.91 -8.53
N GLU A 33 -5.76 -6.20 -8.26
CA GLU A 33 -6.63 -6.97 -7.35
C GLU A 33 -6.74 -6.28 -5.97
N VAL A 34 -5.60 -5.89 -5.38
CA VAL A 34 -5.61 -5.23 -4.07
C VAL A 34 -6.22 -3.82 -4.14
N ILE A 35 -5.92 -3.01 -5.17
CA ILE A 35 -6.53 -1.69 -5.36
C ILE A 35 -8.07 -1.79 -5.40
N HIS A 36 -8.61 -2.73 -6.18
CA HIS A 36 -10.05 -2.93 -6.28
C HIS A 36 -10.65 -3.45 -4.97
N ALA A 37 -9.96 -4.35 -4.27
CA ALA A 37 -10.40 -4.85 -2.98
C ALA A 37 -10.48 -3.73 -1.93
N VAL A 38 -9.44 -2.90 -1.82
CA VAL A 38 -9.37 -1.76 -0.89
C VAL A 38 -10.51 -0.76 -1.13
N ARG A 39 -10.78 -0.42 -2.39
CA ARG A 39 -11.91 0.46 -2.74
C ARG A 39 -13.25 -0.13 -2.31
N ARG A 40 -13.51 -1.41 -2.64
CA ARG A 40 -14.74 -2.10 -2.22
C ARG A 40 -14.88 -2.16 -0.70
N TRP A 41 -13.83 -2.55 0.03
CA TRP A 41 -13.87 -2.60 1.49
C TRP A 41 -14.21 -1.25 2.11
N ARG A 42 -13.71 -0.17 1.53
CA ARG A 42 -14.02 1.19 1.99
C ARG A 42 -15.45 1.61 1.66
N GLU A 43 -15.91 1.32 0.44
CA GLU A 43 -17.24 1.73 -0.05
C GLU A 43 -18.38 0.90 0.56
N GLU A 44 -18.21 -0.41 0.66
CA GLU A 44 -19.26 -1.35 1.07
C GLU A 44 -19.26 -1.58 2.59
N ASP A 45 -18.08 -1.68 3.21
CA ASP A 45 -17.94 -2.08 4.61
C ASP A 45 -17.48 -0.95 5.54
N GLY A 46 -17.22 0.24 4.99
CA GLY A 46 -16.72 1.39 5.76
C GLY A 46 -15.29 1.22 6.29
N LEU A 47 -14.54 0.21 5.81
CA LEU A 47 -13.17 -0.06 6.25
C LEU A 47 -12.25 1.07 5.77
N GLN A 48 -11.82 1.95 6.68
CA GLN A 48 -11.03 3.14 6.34
C GLN A 48 -9.56 2.77 6.06
N VAL A 49 -9.33 2.16 4.91
CA VAL A 49 -8.02 1.80 4.37
C VAL A 49 -7.80 2.44 3.01
N TYR A 50 -6.58 2.87 2.78
CA TYR A 50 -6.13 3.57 1.58
C TYR A 50 -4.81 2.99 1.11
N PHE A 51 -4.45 3.17 -0.15
CA PHE A 51 -3.22 2.64 -0.71
C PHE A 51 -2.25 3.70 -1.20
N THR A 52 -0.96 3.36 -1.18
CA THR A 52 0.09 4.00 -1.97
C THR A 52 1.05 2.95 -2.53
N ILE A 53 1.74 3.30 -3.62
CA ILE A 53 2.58 2.40 -4.41
C ILE A 53 3.81 3.19 -4.86
N ASP A 54 4.99 2.61 -4.69
CA ASP A 54 6.26 3.17 -5.16
C ASP A 54 6.63 2.58 -6.54
N ALA A 55 7.92 2.56 -6.93
CA ALA A 55 8.41 1.98 -8.17
C ALA A 55 8.40 0.43 -8.18
N GLY A 56 7.23 -0.19 -8.08
CA GLY A 56 7.07 -1.65 -8.15
C GLY A 56 5.64 -2.14 -7.90
N PRO A 57 5.41 -3.47 -7.88
CA PRO A 57 4.07 -4.03 -7.73
C PRO A 57 3.59 -4.11 -6.28
N ASN A 58 4.47 -3.86 -5.30
CA ASN A 58 4.16 -3.93 -3.88
C ASN A 58 3.31 -2.74 -3.44
N ILE A 59 2.21 -3.03 -2.75
CA ILE A 59 1.24 -2.03 -2.28
C ILE A 59 1.38 -1.81 -0.78
N HIS A 60 1.39 -0.55 -0.37
CA HIS A 60 1.35 -0.17 1.04
C HIS A 60 -0.07 0.25 1.38
N LEU A 61 -0.64 -0.36 2.42
CA LEU A 61 -1.96 0.00 2.92
C LEU A 61 -1.82 0.86 4.18
N ILE A 62 -2.50 1.99 4.19
CA ILE A 62 -2.52 2.96 5.29
C ILE A 62 -3.90 2.97 5.91
N CYS A 63 -3.97 2.73 7.22
CA CYS A 63 -5.19 2.65 8.00
C CYS A 63 -4.95 3.04 9.47
N GLU A 64 -6.02 3.34 10.20
CA GLU A 64 -5.98 3.43 11.67
C GLU A 64 -5.75 2.03 12.28
N PRO A 65 -5.07 1.92 13.43
CA PRO A 65 -4.76 0.63 14.08
C PRO A 65 -6.00 -0.23 14.36
N THR A 66 -7.16 0.39 14.57
CA THR A 66 -8.44 -0.30 14.80
C THR A 66 -8.89 -1.18 13.62
N PHE A 67 -8.40 -0.91 12.40
CA PHE A 67 -8.76 -1.67 11.20
C PHE A 67 -7.73 -2.74 10.82
N GLU A 68 -6.53 -2.75 11.42
CA GLU A 68 -5.40 -3.58 11.00
C GLU A 68 -5.75 -5.07 10.95
N VAL A 69 -6.35 -5.61 12.01
CA VAL A 69 -6.68 -7.04 12.12
C VAL A 69 -7.63 -7.50 11.02
N GLU A 70 -8.66 -6.68 10.72
CA GLU A 70 -9.64 -7.02 9.69
C GLU A 70 -9.01 -6.92 8.29
N ILE A 71 -8.16 -5.91 8.05
CA ILE A 71 -7.43 -5.76 6.78
C ILE A 71 -6.52 -6.98 6.54
N LEU A 72 -5.75 -7.41 7.55
CA LEU A 72 -4.88 -8.58 7.45
C LEU A 72 -5.65 -9.85 7.09
N LYS A 73 -6.78 -10.08 7.76
CA LYS A 73 -7.65 -11.23 7.50
C LYS A 73 -8.19 -11.22 6.06
N ARG A 74 -8.50 -10.04 5.52
CA ARG A 74 -8.99 -9.90 4.14
C ARG A 74 -7.86 -10.07 3.11
N LEU A 75 -6.68 -9.53 3.38
CA LEU A 75 -5.51 -9.68 2.52
C LEU A 75 -5.09 -11.15 2.37
N GLN A 76 -5.14 -11.94 3.44
CA GLN A 76 -4.82 -13.38 3.41
C GLN A 76 -5.74 -14.20 2.49
N LYS A 77 -6.90 -13.66 2.10
CA LYS A 77 -7.83 -14.32 1.18
C LYS A 77 -7.55 -13.98 -0.29
N LEU A 78 -6.71 -13.00 -0.56
CA LEU A 78 -6.35 -12.59 -1.92
C LEU A 78 -5.17 -13.44 -2.40
N SER A 79 -5.39 -14.24 -3.45
CA SER A 79 -4.40 -15.20 -3.94
C SER A 79 -3.11 -14.56 -4.45
N SER A 80 -3.16 -13.30 -4.90
CA SER A 80 -1.97 -12.58 -5.35
C SER A 80 -1.09 -12.04 -4.22
N VAL A 81 -1.57 -12.06 -2.97
CA VAL A 81 -0.81 -11.57 -1.82
C VAL A 81 0.06 -12.69 -1.27
N ARG A 82 1.37 -12.58 -1.46
CA ARG A 82 2.35 -13.58 -0.99
C ARG A 82 2.69 -13.45 0.49
N SER A 83 2.85 -12.22 0.97
CA SER A 83 3.28 -11.92 2.33
C SER A 83 2.80 -10.53 2.72
N VAL A 84 2.54 -10.32 4.01
CA VAL A 84 2.18 -9.02 4.56
C VAL A 84 3.17 -8.67 5.67
N ILE A 85 3.70 -7.45 5.63
CA ILE A 85 4.52 -6.88 6.69
C ILE A 85 3.68 -5.80 7.36
N THR A 86 3.55 -5.87 8.67
CA THR A 86 2.84 -4.87 9.47
C THR A 86 3.84 -3.95 10.15
N SER A 87 3.54 -2.66 10.15
CA SER A 87 4.36 -1.64 10.81
C SER A 87 3.51 -0.41 11.08
N GLY A 88 3.84 0.29 12.16
CA GLY A 88 3.27 1.60 12.48
C GLY A 88 4.30 2.72 12.28
N PRO A 89 3.92 3.98 12.53
CA PRO A 89 4.87 5.09 12.57
C PRO A 89 6.00 4.78 13.55
N GLY A 90 7.24 4.85 13.06
CA GLY A 90 8.45 4.65 13.86
C GLY A 90 9.06 5.95 14.33
N ASP A 91 10.00 5.84 15.27
CA ASP A 91 10.85 6.95 15.69
C ASP A 91 11.88 7.30 14.60
N GLY A 92 12.55 8.45 14.79
CA GLY A 92 13.70 8.83 13.97
C GLY A 92 14.91 7.91 14.17
N PRO A 93 16.00 8.15 13.40
CA PRO A 93 17.23 7.37 13.52
C PRO A 93 17.81 7.45 14.95
N GLN A 94 18.31 6.32 15.46
CA GLN A 94 18.93 6.21 16.78
C GLN A 94 20.39 5.76 16.65
N LEU A 95 21.28 6.33 17.46
CA LEU A 95 22.65 5.81 17.61
C LEU A 95 22.64 4.59 18.53
N LEU A 96 23.35 3.54 18.13
CA LEU A 96 23.56 2.34 18.94
C LEU A 96 25.04 2.25 19.34
N ASP A 97 25.30 1.91 20.60
CA ASP A 97 26.66 1.74 21.14
C ASP A 97 27.37 0.51 20.57
N LYS A 98 26.59 -0.46 20.08
CA LYS A 98 27.08 -1.69 19.47
C LYS A 98 27.07 -1.54 17.95
N HIS A 99 28.24 -1.55 17.34
CA HIS A 99 28.39 -1.58 15.89
C HIS A 99 28.41 -3.03 15.39
N LEU A 100 28.21 -3.22 14.08
CA LEU A 100 28.21 -4.53 13.43
C LEU A 100 29.61 -5.18 13.33
N VAL A 101 30.62 -4.60 13.99
CA VAL A 101 32.02 -5.06 14.03
C VAL A 101 32.50 -5.12 15.48
#